data_AF-A0A5T6V5E9-F1
#
_entry.id   AF-A0A5T6V5E9-F1
#
_cell.length_a   1.000
_cell.length_b   1.000
_cell.length_c   1.000
_cell.angle_alpha   90.00
_cell.angle_beta   90.00
_cell.angle_gamma   90.00
#
_symmetry.space_group_name_H-M   'P 1'
#
loop_
_entity.id
_entity.type
_entity.pdbx_description
1 polymer ?
#
loop_
_entity_poly.entity_id
_entity_poly.type
_entity_poly.pdbx_seq_one_letter_code
_entity_poly.pdbx_strand_id
1 'polypeptide(L)' 'MMTEFKRTQRDYPLSFKIAVVEQVEKGEMTYKQAQQRYGIQGRSTVLVWLRKYGRL' A
#
# COMPACT_ATOMS: atom_id res chain seq x y z
N MET A 1 17.08 -13.82 -10.15
CA MET A 1 17.15 -12.55 -10.91
C MET A 1 16.48 -11.47 -10.09
N MET A 2 17.23 -10.49 -9.57
CA MET A 2 16.66 -9.29 -8.97
C MET A 2 16.28 -8.35 -10.11
N THR A 3 15.04 -8.45 -10.60
CA THR A 3 14.51 -7.49 -11.56
C THR A 3 14.43 -6.13 -10.87
N GLU A 4 15.36 -5.23 -11.20
CA GLU A 4 15.33 -3.83 -10.81
C GLU A 4 14.12 -3.16 -11.46
N PHE A 5 12.94 -3.35 -10.89
CA PHE A 5 11.77 -2.57 -11.26
C PHE A 5 12.06 -1.11 -10.93
N LYS A 6 12.38 -0.32 -11.96
CA LYS A 6 12.53 1.13 -11.85
C LYS A 6 11.31 1.69 -11.11
N ARG A 7 11.53 2.18 -9.88
CA ARG A 7 10.48 2.84 -9.11
C ARG A 7 10.18 4.14 -9.84
N THR A 8 9.00 4.21 -10.44
CA THR A 8 8.49 5.43 -11.04
C THR A 8 7.81 6.23 -9.94
N GLN A 9 7.95 7.55 -9.93
CA GLN A 9 7.11 8.36 -9.06
C GLN A 9 5.64 8.08 -9.42
N ARG A 10 4.89 7.63 -8.42
CA ARG A 10 3.45 7.42 -8.49
C ARG A 10 2.84 8.18 -7.32
N ASP A 11 2.17 9.26 -7.63
CA ASP A 11 1.36 9.96 -6.66
C ASP A 11 0.05 9.22 -6.47
N TYR A 12 -0.06 8.59 -5.31
CA TYR A 12 -1.31 7.98 -4.88
C TYR A 12 -2.18 9.06 -4.21
N PRO A 13 -3.43 9.28 -4.68
CA PRO A 13 -4.33 10.24 -4.07
C PRO A 13 -4.67 9.84 -2.64
N LEU A 14 -5.02 10.82 -1.80
CA LEU A 14 -5.31 10.58 -0.38
C LEU A 14 -6.47 9.60 -0.18
N SER A 15 -7.54 9.74 -0.95
CA SER A 15 -8.71 8.83 -0.91
C SER A 15 -8.31 7.38 -1.16
N PHE A 16 -7.42 7.14 -2.12
CA PHE A 16 -6.89 5.82 -2.39
C PHE A 16 -6.08 5.28 -1.22
N LYS A 17 -5.21 6.10 -0.60
CA LYS A 17 -4.43 5.69 0.58
C LYS A 17 -5.32 5.28 1.74
N ILE A 18 -6.37 6.06 2.00
CA ILE A 18 -7.34 5.78 3.07
C ILE A 18 -8.12 4.49 2.77
N ALA A 19 -8.65 4.34 1.55
CA ALA A 19 -9.39 3.14 1.17
C ALA A 19 -8.56 1.85 1.30
N VAL A 20 -7.27 1.90 0.92
CA VAL A 20 -6.35 0.77 1.10
C VAL A 20 -6.12 0.47 2.59
N VAL A 21 -5.96 1.50 3.42
CA VAL A 21 -5.78 1.34 4.87
C VAL A 21 -7.03 0.74 5.51
N GLU A 22 -8.23 1.24 5.20
CA GLU A 22 -9.49 0.72 5.75
C GLU A 22 -9.70 -0.76 5.39
N GLN A 23 -9.42 -1.18 4.15
CA GLN A 23 -9.55 -2.59 3.76
C GLN A 23 -8.58 -3.50 4.52
N VAL A 24 -7.37 -2.99 4.82
CA VAL A 24 -6.39 -3.75 5.60
C VAL A 24 -6.77 -3.80 7.08
N GLU A 25 -7.27 -2.70 7.65
CA GLU A 25 -7.75 -2.66 9.04
C GLU A 25 -9.00 -3.51 9.28
N LYS A 26 -9.91 -3.58 8.29
CA LYS A 26 -11.06 -4.50 8.31
C LYS A 26 -10.66 -5.98 8.21
N GLY A 27 -9.40 -6.28 7.90
CA GLY A 27 -8.92 -7.64 7.69
C GLY A 27 -9.35 -8.25 6.35
N GLU A 28 -9.87 -7.47 5.41
CA GLU A 28 -10.25 -7.94 4.06
C GLU A 28 -9.01 -8.37 3.26
N MET A 29 -7.85 -7.75 3.54
CA MET A 29 -6.58 -8.15 2.97
C MET A 29 -5.39 -7.74 3.83
N THR A 30 -4.29 -8.47 3.70
CA THR A 30 -3.01 -8.06 4.30
C THR A 30 -2.35 -6.94 3.49
N TYR A 31 -1.46 -6.17 4.11
CA TYR A 31 -0.68 -5.14 3.42
C TYR A 31 0.12 -5.69 2.22
N LYS A 32 0.56 -6.96 2.26
CA LYS A 32 1.25 -7.64 1.15
C LYS A 32 0.30 -7.93 -0.02
N GLN A 33 -0.93 -8.34 0.28
CA GLN A 33 -1.96 -8.57 -0.72
C GLN A 33 -2.41 -7.25 -1.34
N ALA A 34 -2.62 -6.21 -0.54
CA ALA A 34 -2.91 -4.86 -1.03
C ALA A 34 -1.81 -4.36 -1.99
N GLN A 35 -0.53 -4.58 -1.63
CA GLN A 35 0.59 -4.22 -2.49
C GLN A 35 0.51 -4.89 -3.87
N GLN A 36 0.27 -6.19 -3.91
CA GLN A 36 0.17 -6.95 -5.17
C GLN A 36 -1.08 -6.57 -5.97
N ARG A 37 -2.25 -6.50 -5.30
CA ARG A 37 -3.55 -6.19 -5.91
C ARG A 37 -3.56 -4.81 -6.56
N TYR A 38 -2.96 -3.82 -5.90
CA TYR A 38 -2.95 -2.44 -6.37
C TYR A 38 -1.68 -2.03 -7.12
N GLY A 39 -0.74 -2.97 -7.35
CA GLY A 39 0.50 -2.69 -8.08
C GLY A 39 1.40 -1.66 -7.40
N ILE A 40 1.41 -1.64 -6.07
CA ILE A 40 2.20 -0.68 -5.28
C ILE A 40 3.66 -1.13 -5.32
N GLN A 41 4.53 -0.28 -5.88
CA GLN A 41 5.94 -0.63 -6.12
C GLN A 41 6.77 -0.78 -4.83
N GLY A 42 6.39 -0.11 -3.74
CA GLY A 42 7.12 -0.17 -2.48
C GLY A 42 6.58 -1.22 -1.51
N ARG A 43 7.44 -2.15 -1.10
CA ARG A 43 7.10 -3.22 -0.12
C ARG A 43 6.61 -2.71 1.23
N SER A 44 7.05 -1.52 1.62
CA SER A 44 6.68 -0.86 2.87
C SER A 44 5.70 0.29 2.68
N THR A 45 5.29 0.62 1.45
CA THR A 45 4.42 1.80 1.21
C THR A 45 3.08 1.67 1.92
N VAL A 46 2.45 0.50 1.86
CA VAL A 46 1.18 0.23 2.56
C VAL A 46 1.37 0.28 4.09
N LEU A 47 2.50 -0.22 4.60
CA LEU A 47 2.85 -0.13 6.03
C LEU A 47 3.04 1.33 6.49
N VAL A 48 3.64 2.18 5.66
CA VAL A 48 3.79 3.61 5.95
C VAL A 48 2.43 4.29 5.98
N TRP A 49 1.50 3.93 5.08
CA TRP A 49 0.14 4.46 5.10
C TRP A 49 -0.64 4.00 6.33
N LEU A 50 -0.51 2.73 6.72
CA LEU A 50 -1.10 2.21 7.95
C LEU A 50 -0.61 2.97 9.19
N ARG A 51 0.69 3.26 9.29
CA ARG A 51 1.22 4.06 10.42
C ARG A 51 0.78 5.51 10.43
N LYS A 52 0.51 6.10 9.25
CA LYS A 52 0.16 7.51 9.11
C LYS A 52 -1.34 7.79 9.20
N TYR A 53 -2.14 6.88 8.64
CA TYR A 53 -3.59 7.05 8.49
C TYR A 53 -4.40 5.95 9.20
N GLY A 54 -3.76 4.87 9.63
CA GLY A 54 -4.41 3.85 10.45
C GLY A 54 -4.63 4.33 11.88
N ARG A 55 -5.53 3.65 12.56
CA ARG A 55 -5.96 3.91 13.94
C ARG A 55 -5.47 2.85 14.93
N LEU A 56 -4.68 1.88 14.47
CA LEU A 56 -4.25 0.68 15.20
C LEU A 56 -2.83 0.79 15.76
#